data_AF-C9DQ22-F1
#
_entry.id   AF-C9DQ22-F1
#
_cell.length_a   1.000
_cell.length_b   1.000
_cell.length_c   1.000
_cell.angle_alpha   90.00
_cell.angle_beta   90.00
_cell.angle_gamma   90.00
#
_symmetry.space_group_name_H-M   'P 1'
#
loop_
_entity.id
_entity.type
_entity.pdbx_description
1 polymer ?
#
loop_
_entity_poly.entity_id
_entity_poly.type
_entity_poly.pdbx_seq_one_letter_code
_entity_poly.pdbx_strand_id
1 'polypeptide(L)'
;MNQRRENYVSDPSAYPDRSADWYEYFDRKRREEIIEIIDSHPEIIDEHERNPFGYRNHPSPHLQRVHNYFRMQPTFGKYYIYTEREWSSYRIAEIREFGKLPVLTDDSFATEEEAMHAVFLKRIEDVRNELSQAEQREIAN
;
A
#
# COMPACT_ATOMS: atom_id res chain seq x y z
N MET A 1 -33.78 35.18 27.07
CA MET A 1 -32.50 34.98 27.80
C MET A 1 -31.93 33.59 27.47
N ASN A 2 -31.64 33.29 26.20
CA ASN A 2 -31.05 31.98 25.81
C ASN A 2 -30.35 31.94 24.42
N GLN A 3 -30.00 33.10 23.83
CA GLN A 3 -29.39 33.20 22.48
C GLN A 3 -27.85 33.07 22.45
N ARG A 4 -27.22 32.55 23.52
CA ARG A 4 -25.74 32.44 23.62
C ARG A 4 -25.18 31.02 23.50
N ARG A 5 -25.99 30.00 23.21
CA ARG A 5 -25.50 28.61 23.10
C ARG A 5 -25.19 28.13 21.68
N GLU A 6 -25.51 28.90 20.63
CA GLU A 6 -25.38 28.46 19.23
C GLU A 6 -23.93 28.52 18.67
N ASN A 7 -23.00 29.17 19.36
CA ASN A 7 -21.63 29.41 18.83
C ASN A 7 -20.52 28.57 19.50
N TYR A 8 -20.86 27.50 20.22
CA TYR A 8 -19.86 26.66 20.89
C TYR A 8 -19.75 25.28 20.26
N VAL A 9 -18.52 24.73 20.29
CA VAL A 9 -18.25 23.31 20.03
C VAL A 9 -19.03 22.49 21.05
N SER A 10 -20.12 21.85 20.61
CA SER A 10 -21.07 21.14 21.47
C SER A 10 -21.23 19.66 21.12
N ASP A 11 -21.00 19.30 19.85
CA ASP A 11 -21.07 17.94 19.34
C ASP A 11 -19.75 17.58 18.65
N PRO A 12 -18.93 16.68 19.23
CA PRO A 12 -17.65 16.30 18.62
C PRO A 12 -17.82 15.64 17.24
N SER A 13 -18.97 15.03 16.93
CA SER A 13 -19.21 14.41 15.62
C SER A 13 -19.33 15.42 14.47
N ALA A 14 -19.58 16.71 14.78
CA ALA A 14 -19.59 17.79 13.81
C ALA A 14 -18.19 18.27 13.36
N TYR A 15 -17.12 17.74 13.98
CA TYR A 15 -15.73 18.16 13.74
C TYR A 15 -14.87 16.95 13.34
N PRO A 16 -15.01 16.45 12.10
CA PRO A 16 -14.17 15.36 11.61
C PRO A 16 -12.71 15.80 11.48
N ASP A 17 -11.81 14.82 11.40
CA ASP A 17 -10.41 15.07 11.13
C ASP A 17 -10.21 15.56 9.69
N ARG A 18 -10.01 16.86 9.51
CA ARG A 18 -9.78 17.49 8.21
C ARG A 18 -8.39 17.23 7.64
N SER A 19 -7.48 16.60 8.39
CA SER A 19 -6.22 16.14 7.79
C SER A 19 -6.43 15.00 6.80
N ALA A 20 -7.57 14.29 6.87
CA ALA A 20 -7.97 13.29 5.89
C ALA A 20 -8.03 13.85 4.47
N ASP A 21 -8.54 15.08 4.29
CA ASP A 21 -8.60 15.75 2.99
C ASP A 21 -7.20 15.94 2.37
N TRP A 22 -6.21 16.27 3.22
CA TRP A 22 -4.82 16.40 2.80
C TRP A 22 -4.18 15.05 2.50
N TYR A 23 -4.44 14.03 3.32
CA TYR A 23 -3.91 12.69 3.08
C TYR A 23 -4.43 12.09 1.78
N GLU A 24 -5.72 12.26 1.46
CA GLU A 24 -6.28 11.79 0.19
C GLU A 24 -5.59 12.46 -1.02
N TYR A 25 -5.41 13.79 -0.97
CA TYR A 25 -4.68 14.53 -1.99
C TYR A 25 -3.22 14.06 -2.11
N PHE A 26 -2.53 13.95 -0.98
CA PHE A 26 -1.14 13.53 -0.91
C PHE A 26 -0.95 12.12 -1.44
N ASP A 27 -1.77 11.16 -1.01
CA ASP A 27 -1.67 9.75 -1.43
C ASP A 27 -1.92 9.60 -2.92
N ARG A 28 -2.88 10.33 -3.50
CA ARG A 28 -3.07 10.32 -4.96
C ARG A 28 -1.82 10.83 -5.69
N LYS A 29 -1.28 11.99 -5.29
CA LYS A 29 -0.06 12.54 -5.90
C LYS A 29 1.14 11.60 -5.71
N ARG A 30 1.20 10.92 -4.57
CA ARG A 30 2.27 9.97 -4.28
C ARG A 30 2.13 8.70 -5.12
N ARG A 31 0.93 8.20 -5.37
CA ARG A 31 0.69 7.08 -6.30
C ARG A 31 1.11 7.41 -7.72
N GLU A 32 0.71 8.58 -8.22
CA GLU A 32 1.12 9.09 -9.54
C GLU A 32 2.65 9.08 -9.67
N GLU A 33 3.37 9.65 -8.69
CA GLU A 33 4.84 9.66 -8.65
C GLU A 33 5.45 8.24 -8.63
N ILE A 34 4.88 7.32 -7.86
CA ILE A 34 5.42 5.96 -7.72
C ILE A 34 5.28 5.16 -9.01
N ILE A 35 4.14 5.29 -9.69
CA ILE A 35 3.94 4.68 -11.00
C ILE A 35 4.86 5.31 -12.04
N GLU A 36 5.01 6.64 -12.06
CA GLU A 36 5.96 7.32 -12.94
C GLU A 36 7.41 6.82 -12.74
N ILE A 37 7.84 6.61 -11.48
CA ILE A 37 9.16 6.04 -11.18
C ILE A 37 9.30 4.63 -11.76
N ILE A 38 8.30 3.76 -11.55
CA ILE A 38 8.31 2.37 -12.04
C ILE A 38 8.32 2.33 -13.57
N ASP A 39 7.51 3.17 -14.22
CA ASP A 39 7.43 3.22 -15.69
C ASP A 39 8.70 3.81 -16.32
N SER A 40 9.35 4.77 -15.64
CA SER A 40 10.60 5.37 -16.09
C SER A 40 11.83 4.50 -15.82
N HIS A 41 11.76 3.58 -14.86
CA HIS A 41 12.85 2.71 -14.42
C HIS A 41 12.38 1.25 -14.27
N PRO A 42 11.90 0.60 -15.35
CA PRO A 42 11.34 -0.75 -15.28
C PRO A 42 12.33 -1.79 -14.74
N GLU A 43 13.64 -1.55 -14.87
CA GLU A 43 14.71 -2.42 -14.37
C GLU A 43 14.70 -2.62 -12.84
N ILE A 44 14.01 -1.76 -12.08
CA ILE A 44 13.87 -1.93 -10.62
C ILE A 44 13.03 -3.15 -10.25
N ILE A 45 12.18 -3.62 -11.17
CA ILE A 45 11.39 -4.85 -10.98
C ILE A 45 12.34 -6.06 -10.98
N ASP A 46 13.18 -6.18 -12.02
CA ASP A 46 14.21 -7.23 -12.12
C ASP A 46 15.27 -7.09 -11.02
N GLU A 47 15.56 -5.86 -10.56
CA GLU A 47 16.41 -5.61 -9.39
C GLU A 47 15.81 -6.21 -8.12
N HIS A 48 14.54 -5.95 -7.85
CA HIS A 48 13.83 -6.49 -6.69
C HIS A 48 13.71 -8.01 -6.77
N GLU A 49 13.46 -8.58 -7.95
CA GLU A 49 13.35 -10.04 -8.14
C GLU A 49 14.66 -10.73 -7.76
N ARG A 50 15.79 -10.21 -8.24
CA ARG A 50 17.11 -10.82 -8.00
C ARG A 50 17.56 -10.78 -6.55
N ASN A 51 17.20 -9.75 -5.79
CA ASN A 51 17.64 -9.57 -4.41
C ASN A 51 16.66 -8.71 -3.59
N PRO A 52 15.48 -9.23 -3.19
CA PRO A 52 14.45 -8.46 -2.48
C PRO A 52 14.93 -7.96 -1.11
N PHE A 53 15.90 -8.65 -0.50
CA PHE A 53 16.52 -8.23 0.76
C PHE A 53 17.54 -7.10 0.59
N GLY A 54 18.11 -6.91 -0.60
CA GLY A 54 19.27 -6.05 -0.81
C GLY A 54 20.54 -6.56 -0.12
N TYR A 55 20.63 -7.86 0.17
CA TYR A 55 21.76 -8.42 0.89
C TYR A 55 23.04 -8.34 0.04
N ARG A 56 24.07 -7.65 0.56
CA ARG A 56 25.36 -7.39 -0.12
C ARG A 56 25.28 -6.59 -1.42
N ASN A 57 24.08 -6.17 -1.84
CA ASN A 57 23.84 -5.28 -2.95
C ASN A 57 22.61 -4.43 -2.62
N HIS A 58 22.83 -3.22 -2.10
CA HIS A 58 21.73 -2.37 -1.63
C HIS A 58 20.82 -1.95 -2.79
N PRO A 59 19.52 -1.72 -2.53
CA PRO A 59 18.59 -1.24 -3.55
C PRO A 59 19.04 0.09 -4.17
N SER A 60 18.77 0.25 -5.46
CA SER A 60 18.93 1.51 -6.18
C SER A 60 18.07 2.60 -5.55
N PRO A 61 18.43 3.90 -5.73
CA PRO A 61 17.64 4.99 -5.18
C PRO A 61 16.17 4.98 -5.63
N HIS A 62 15.89 4.55 -6.87
CA HIS A 62 14.55 4.44 -7.42
C HIS A 62 13.76 3.31 -6.74
N LEU A 63 14.34 2.11 -6.65
CA LEU A 63 13.73 0.99 -5.93
C LEU A 63 13.49 1.33 -4.46
N GLN A 64 14.46 1.98 -3.80
CA GLN A 64 14.32 2.38 -2.41
C GLN A 64 13.22 3.43 -2.21
N ARG A 65 13.01 4.33 -3.17
CA ARG A 65 11.90 5.30 -3.13
C ARG A 65 10.54 4.62 -3.22
N VAL A 66 10.43 3.58 -4.05
CA VAL A 66 9.25 2.73 -4.15
C VAL A 66 9.03 1.93 -2.85
N HIS A 67 10.09 1.34 -2.29
CA HIS A 67 10.04 0.67 -0.98
C HIS A 67 9.55 1.59 0.13
N ASN A 68 10.06 2.82 0.20
CA ASN A 68 9.68 3.77 1.24
C ASN A 68 8.17 4.06 1.20
N TYR A 69 7.58 4.18 0.01
CA TYR A 69 6.14 4.35 -0.12
C TYR A 69 5.36 3.11 0.35
N PHE A 70 5.68 1.92 -0.19
CA PHE A 70 4.93 0.70 0.13
C PHE A 70 5.09 0.25 1.60
N ARG A 71 6.27 0.43 2.18
CA ARG A 71 6.54 -0.03 3.56
C ARG A 71 5.84 0.83 4.61
N MET A 72 5.51 2.09 4.31
CA MET A 72 4.86 3.02 5.25
C MET A 72 3.33 3.01 5.22
N GLN A 73 2.70 2.23 4.33
CA GLN A 73 1.24 2.19 4.24
C GLN A 73 0.56 1.73 5.54
N PRO A 74 -0.68 2.21 5.83
CA PRO A 74 -1.53 1.70 6.91
C PRO A 74 -1.59 0.17 6.93
N THR A 75 -1.76 -0.43 8.11
CA THR A 75 -1.70 -1.89 8.26
C THR A 75 -2.95 -2.60 7.78
N PHE A 76 -4.13 -2.01 7.95
CA PHE A 76 -5.39 -2.61 7.48
C PHE A 76 -5.39 -2.73 5.95
N GLY A 77 -5.63 -3.93 5.41
CA GLY A 77 -5.50 -4.23 3.98
C GLY A 77 -4.06 -4.46 3.50
N LYS A 78 -3.05 -4.34 4.36
CA LYS A 78 -1.65 -4.50 3.97
C LYS A 78 -1.30 -5.97 3.78
N TYR A 79 -0.51 -6.25 2.74
CA TYR A 79 0.03 -7.58 2.52
C TYR A 79 1.24 -7.91 3.38
N TYR A 80 1.28 -9.17 3.82
CA TYR A 80 2.40 -9.83 4.46
C TYR A 80 2.55 -11.26 3.92
N ILE A 81 3.65 -11.92 4.27
CA ILE A 81 3.91 -13.30 3.87
C ILE A 81 3.49 -14.21 5.02
N TYR A 82 2.60 -15.16 4.72
CA TYR A 82 2.19 -16.22 5.63
C TYR A 82 2.98 -17.49 5.33
N THR A 83 3.72 -17.97 6.33
CA THR A 83 4.43 -19.24 6.26
C THR A 83 3.46 -20.39 6.49
N GLU A 84 3.02 -21.03 5.41
CA GLU A 84 2.15 -22.22 5.48
C GLU A 84 2.96 -23.45 5.90
N ARG A 85 4.17 -23.60 5.35
CA ARG A 85 5.18 -24.57 5.78
C ARG A 85 6.56 -23.94 5.67
N GLU A 86 7.25 -23.83 6.79
CA GLU A 86 8.59 -23.25 6.86
C GLU A 86 9.54 -23.90 5.85
N TRP A 87 10.30 -23.07 5.13
CA TRP A 87 11.25 -23.48 4.09
C TRP A 87 10.65 -24.26 2.91
N SER A 88 9.33 -24.18 2.69
CA SER A 88 8.66 -24.98 1.64
C SER A 88 7.42 -24.35 1.01
N SER A 89 6.59 -23.62 1.75
CA SER A 89 5.37 -23.02 1.22
C SER A 89 5.06 -21.72 1.93
N TYR A 90 5.02 -20.64 1.15
CA TYR A 90 4.67 -19.30 1.58
C TYR A 90 3.51 -18.78 0.75
N ARG A 91 2.57 -18.06 1.36
CA ARG A 91 1.42 -17.45 0.68
C ARG A 91 1.36 -15.95 1.00
N ILE A 92 0.73 -15.17 0.13
CA ILE A 92 0.44 -13.76 0.44
C ILE A 92 -0.83 -13.71 1.29
N ALA A 93 -0.79 -12.91 2.35
CA ALA A 93 -1.88 -12.72 3.28
C ALA A 93 -2.22 -11.24 3.43
N GLU A 94 -3.50 -10.92 3.54
CA GLU A 94 -4.00 -9.56 3.79
C GLU A 94 -4.44 -9.39 5.24
N ILE A 95 -3.97 -8.32 5.90
CA ILE A 95 -4.34 -7.97 7.28
C ILE A 95 -5.79 -7.49 7.33
N ARG A 96 -6.54 -8.00 8.32
CA ARG A 96 -7.95 -7.66 8.59
C ARG A 96 -8.15 -7.13 10.01
N GLU A 97 -9.41 -6.88 10.39
CA GLU A 97 -9.77 -6.49 11.74
C GLU A 97 -9.40 -7.56 12.78
N PHE A 98 -9.22 -7.14 14.02
CA PHE A 98 -8.95 -8.07 15.12
C PHE A 98 -10.02 -9.16 15.22
N GLY A 99 -9.58 -10.40 15.40
CA GLY A 99 -10.45 -11.58 15.48
C GLY A 99 -10.87 -12.17 14.13
N LYS A 100 -10.40 -11.63 13.00
CA LYS A 100 -10.59 -12.22 11.66
C LYS A 100 -9.33 -12.96 11.20
N LEU A 101 -9.52 -14.10 10.54
CA LEU A 101 -8.45 -14.75 9.77
C LEU A 101 -8.09 -13.89 8.56
N PRO A 102 -6.81 -13.86 8.14
CA PRO A 102 -6.39 -13.13 6.95
C PRO A 102 -7.04 -13.71 5.67
N VAL A 103 -7.11 -12.90 4.62
CA VAL A 103 -7.37 -13.43 3.27
C VAL A 103 -6.06 -13.95 2.70
N LEU A 104 -6.01 -15.22 2.30
CA LEU A 104 -4.84 -15.82 1.67
C LEU A 104 -5.02 -15.88 0.15
N THR A 105 -3.97 -15.57 -0.61
CA THR A 105 -3.92 -15.82 -2.07
C THR A 105 -3.81 -17.31 -2.36
N ASP A 106 -4.35 -17.80 -3.47
CA ASP A 106 -4.27 -19.22 -3.84
C ASP A 106 -2.85 -19.66 -4.21
N ASP A 107 -2.03 -18.76 -4.75
CA ASP A 107 -0.65 -19.03 -5.11
C ASP A 107 0.22 -19.33 -3.89
N SER A 108 1.15 -20.28 -4.06
CA SER A 108 2.20 -20.60 -3.10
C SER A 108 3.60 -20.43 -3.72
N PHE A 109 4.55 -20.02 -2.87
CA PHE A 109 5.94 -19.75 -3.25
C PHE A 109 6.87 -20.68 -2.47
N ALA A 110 7.97 -21.09 -3.10
CA ALA A 110 8.92 -22.03 -2.49
C ALA A 110 9.82 -21.33 -1.46
N THR A 111 10.10 -20.05 -1.67
CA THR A 111 10.98 -19.22 -0.83
C THR A 111 10.29 -17.93 -0.35
N GLU A 112 10.83 -17.33 0.71
CA GLU A 112 10.34 -16.02 1.18
C GLU A 112 10.65 -14.93 0.16
N GLU A 113 11.79 -15.02 -0.54
CA GLU A 113 12.24 -14.09 -1.57
C GLU A 113 11.25 -14.00 -2.73
N GLU A 114 10.81 -15.15 -3.25
CA GLU A 114 9.77 -15.24 -4.29
C GLU A 114 8.46 -14.60 -3.80
N ALA A 115 8.03 -14.91 -2.58
CA ALA A 115 6.84 -14.32 -1.99
C ALA A 115 6.98 -12.79 -1.78
N MET A 116 8.16 -12.30 -1.41
CA MET A 116 8.43 -10.86 -1.29
C MET A 116 8.30 -10.15 -2.64
N HIS A 117 8.84 -10.74 -3.70
CA HIS A 117 8.71 -10.18 -5.04
C HIS A 117 7.26 -10.23 -5.54
N ALA A 118 6.53 -11.31 -5.27
CA ALA A 118 5.10 -11.39 -5.59
C ALA A 118 4.28 -10.32 -4.84
N VAL A 119 4.57 -10.05 -3.56
CA VAL A 119 3.96 -8.94 -2.81
C VAL A 119 4.30 -7.59 -3.44
N PHE A 120 5.54 -7.40 -3.90
CA PHE A 120 5.95 -6.18 -4.59
C PHE A 120 5.17 -5.95 -5.88
N LEU A 121 5.05 -6.97 -6.75
CA LEU A 121 4.27 -6.90 -7.98
C LEU A 121 2.79 -6.62 -7.70
N LYS A 122 2.19 -7.32 -6.73
CA LYS A 122 0.78 -7.12 -6.36
C LYS A 122 0.50 -5.69 -5.90
N ARG A 123 1.39 -5.11 -5.09
CA ARG A 123 1.28 -3.70 -4.66
C ARG A 123 1.39 -2.70 -5.81
N ILE A 124 2.20 -2.99 -6.82
CA ILE A 124 2.27 -2.17 -8.04
C ILE A 124 0.93 -2.23 -8.78
N GLU A 125 0.38 -3.43 -8.96
CA GLU A 125 -0.92 -3.64 -9.61
C GLU A 125 -2.05 -2.90 -8.88
N ASP A 126 -2.11 -3.00 -7.55
CA ASP A 126 -3.12 -2.29 -6.75
C ASP A 126 -3.04 -0.77 -6.94
N VAL A 127 -1.84 -0.19 -6.92
CA VAL A 127 -1.67 1.26 -7.15
C VAL A 127 -2.11 1.66 -8.56
N ARG A 128 -1.79 0.86 -9.59
CA ARG A 128 -2.29 1.12 -10.96
C ARG A 128 -3.81 1.07 -11.02
N ASN A 129 -4.42 0.09 -10.35
CA ASN A 129 -5.87 -0.05 -10.27
C ASN A 129 -6.50 1.14 -9.55
N GLU A 130 -5.95 1.59 -8.42
CA GLU A 130 -6.42 2.76 -7.67
C GLU A 130 -6.40 4.05 -8.50
N LEU A 131 -5.33 4.28 -9.28
CA LEU A 131 -5.25 5.44 -10.18
C LEU A 131 -6.30 5.36 -11.29
N SER A 132 -6.45 4.21 -11.94
CA SER A 132 -7.46 4.03 -13.00
C SER A 132 -8.89 4.25 -12.49
N GLN A 133 -9.18 3.83 -11.25
CA GLN A 133 -10.48 4.06 -10.61
C GLN A 133 -10.69 5.53 -10.26
N ALA A 134 -9.64 6.24 -9.83
CA ALA A 134 -9.72 7.67 -9.55
C ALA A 134 -10.00 8.47 -10.82
N GLU A 135 -9.31 8.18 -11.93
CA GLU A 135 -9.54 8.80 -13.23
C GLU A 135 -10.97 8.57 -13.74
N GLN A 136 -11.49 7.34 -13.59
CA GLN A 136 -12.88 7.04 -13.95
C GLN A 136 -13.90 7.81 -13.12
N ARG A 137 -13.64 8.03 -11.83
CA ARG A 137 -14.50 8.84 -10.94
C ARG A 137 -14.45 10.32 -11.31
N GLU A 138 -13.30 10.84 -11.72
CA GLU A 138 -13.16 12.21 -12.19
C GLU A 138 -13.90 12.45 -13.52
N ILE A 139 -13.92 11.47 -14.43
CA ILE A 139 -14.66 11.55 -15.70
C ILE A 139 -16.18 11.44 -15.50
N ALA A 140 -16.63 10.72 -14.46
CA ALA A 140 -18.04 10.50 -14.18
C ALA A 140 -18.74 11.66 -13.45
N ASN A 141 -17.98 12.62 -12.92
CA ASN A 141 -18.47 13.80 -12.19
C ASN A 141 -18.41 15.07 -13.04
#